data_AF-A0A1X9LPG3-F1
#
_entry.id   AF-A0A1X9LPG3-F1
#
_cell.length_a   1.000
_cell.length_b   1.000
_cell.length_c   1.000
_cell.angle_alpha   90.00
_cell.angle_beta   90.00
_cell.angle_gamma   90.00
#
_symmetry.space_group_name_H-M   'P 1'
#
loop_
_entity.id
_entity.type
_entity.pdbx_description
1 polymer ?
#
loop_
_entity_poly.entity_id
_entity_poly.type
_entity_poly.pdbx_seq_one_letter_code
_entity_poly.pdbx_strand_id
1 'polypeptide(L)' 'MTTTTWTRDLILRRRHLHAAIDAAAERTPNEAARLRLDLYTITHDFDVHAVDESELATGFDLIELDLTRAAA' A
#
# COMPACT_ATOMS: atom_id res chain seq x y z
N MET A 1 -3.48 21.60 -7.83
CA MET A 1 -4.74 20.85 -7.76
C MET A 1 -4.38 19.47 -7.29
N THR A 2 -4.94 19.01 -6.18
CA THR A 2 -4.75 17.65 -5.68
C THR A 2 -5.64 16.72 -6.50
N THR A 3 -5.04 15.79 -7.24
CA THR A 3 -5.76 14.78 -8.02
C THR A 3 -5.98 13.55 -7.15
N THR A 4 -7.24 13.20 -6.92
CA THR A 4 -7.65 12.04 -6.12
C THR A 4 -8.35 11.00 -6.99
N THR A 5 -7.85 10.83 -8.21
CA THR A 5 -8.39 9.88 -9.18
C THR A 5 -7.46 8.69 -9.28
N TRP A 6 -8.02 7.48 -9.15
CA TRP A 6 -7.27 6.26 -9.42
C TRP A 6 -6.83 6.21 -10.88
N THR A 7 -5.52 6.35 -11.08
CA THR A 7 -4.89 6.07 -12.37
C THR A 7 -4.68 4.57 -12.53
N ARG A 8 -4.46 4.13 -13.78
CA ARG A 8 -4.14 2.72 -14.06
C ARG A 8 -2.90 2.26 -13.29
N ASP A 9 -1.88 3.12 -13.19
CA ASP A 9 -0.61 2.78 -12.54
C ASP A 9 -0.78 2.63 -11.03
N LEU A 10 -1.55 3.51 -10.38
CA LEU A 10 -1.90 3.38 -8.96
C LEU A 10 -2.67 2.09 -8.67
N ILE A 11 -3.62 1.71 -9.53
CA ILE A 11 -4.37 0.45 -9.40
C ILE A 11 -3.43 -0.75 -9.52
N LEU A 12 -2.51 -0.74 -10.50
CA LEU A 12 -1.54 -1.83 -10.68
C LEU A 12 -0.59 -1.93 -9.49
N ARG A 13 -0.13 -0.80 -8.97
CA ARG A 13 0.76 -0.74 -7.80
C ARG A 13 0.07 -1.27 -6.54
N ARG A 14 -1.18 -0.86 -6.28
CA ARG A 14 -2.01 -1.42 -5.20
C ARG A 14 -2.15 -2.94 -5.30
N ARG A 15 -2.39 -3.48 -6.51
CA ARG A 15 -2.50 -4.94 -6.73
C ARG A 15 -1.17 -5.65 -6.46
N HIS A 16 -0.06 -5.08 -6.89
CA HIS A 16 1.27 -5.63 -6.64
C HIS A 16 1.56 -5.71 -5.14
N LEU A 17 1.26 -4.65 -4.39
CA LEU A 17 1.40 -4.60 -2.95
C LEU A 17 0.56 -5.67 -2.24
N HIS A 18 -0.71 -5.85 -2.64
CA HIS A 18 -1.53 -6.93 -2.09
C HIS A 18 -0.89 -8.31 -2.29
N ALA A 19 -0.42 -8.61 -3.50
CA ALA A 19 0.24 -9.89 -3.79
C ALA A 19 1.53 -10.09 -2.98
N ALA A 20 2.33 -9.03 -2.80
CA ALA A 20 3.54 -9.08 -2.01
C ALA A 20 3.25 -9.31 -0.51
N ILE A 21 2.22 -8.66 0.03
CA ILE A 21 1.74 -8.86 1.41
C ILE A 21 1.23 -10.30 1.59
N ASP A 22 0.48 -10.83 0.62
CA ASP A 22 0.00 -12.21 0.65
C ASP A 22 1.16 -13.21 0.70
N ALA A 23 2.21 -13.00 -0.11
CA ALA A 23 3.41 -13.82 -0.07
C ALA A 23 4.19 -13.68 1.25
N ALA A 24 4.24 -12.49 1.84
CA ALA A 24 4.87 -12.27 3.14
C ALA A 24 4.13 -13.00 4.28
N ALA A 25 2.80 -13.12 4.18
CA ALA A 25 1.97 -13.75 5.20
C ALA A 25 2.32 -15.22 5.47
N GLU A 26 2.90 -15.93 4.50
CA GLU A 26 3.38 -17.31 4.68
C GLU A 26 4.52 -17.43 5.70
N ARG A 27 5.30 -16.35 5.88
CA ARG A 27 6.49 -16.33 6.75
C ARG A 27 6.24 -15.49 8.01
N THR A 28 5.62 -14.32 7.86
CA THR A 28 5.42 -13.33 8.93
C THR A 28 3.97 -12.85 8.98
N PRO A 29 3.02 -13.69 9.43
CA PRO A 29 1.57 -13.40 9.34
C PRO A 29 1.15 -12.14 10.10
N ASN A 30 1.74 -11.87 11.26
CA ASN A 30 1.43 -10.67 12.05
C ASN A 30 1.88 -9.39 11.35
N GLU A 31 3.05 -9.43 10.70
CA GLU A 31 3.56 -8.28 9.95
C GLU A 31 2.77 -8.05 8.67
N ALA A 32 2.44 -9.12 7.95
CA ALA A 32 1.55 -9.04 6.80
C ALA A 32 0.16 -8.49 7.16
N ALA A 33 -0.38 -8.83 8.34
CA ALA A 33 -1.65 -8.26 8.81
C ALA A 33 -1.54 -6.75 9.06
N ARG A 34 -0.45 -6.29 9.69
CA ARG A 34 -0.17 -4.86 9.88
C ARG A 34 -0.08 -4.13 8.54
N LEU A 35 0.72 -4.63 7.61
CA LEU A 35 0.89 -4.04 6.28
C LEU A 35 -0.40 -4.02 5.47
N ARG A 36 -1.26 -5.04 5.62
CA ARG A 36 -2.58 -5.06 4.97
C ARG A 36 -3.49 -3.97 5.51
N LEU A 37 -3.44 -3.69 6.81
CA LEU A 37 -4.17 -2.57 7.42
C LEU A 37 -3.63 -1.23 6.94
N ASP A 38 -2.31 -1.06 6.89
CA ASP A 38 -1.68 0.17 6.40
C ASP A 38 -2.07 0.47 4.94
N LEU A 39 -2.01 -0.55 4.08
CA LEU A 39 -2.46 -0.45 2.68
C LEU A 39 -3.95 -0.09 2.59
N TYR A 40 -4.80 -0.70 3.42
CA TYR A 40 -6.22 -0.37 3.46
C TYR A 40 -6.43 1.10 3.83
N THR A 41 -5.81 1.57 4.94
CA THR A 41 -5.97 2.94 5.44
C THR A 41 -5.59 3.97 4.39
N ILE A 42 -4.38 3.88 3.79
CA ILE A 42 -3.95 4.90 2.82
C ILE A 42 -4.80 4.89 1.53
N THR A 43 -5.25 3.71 1.09
CA THR A 43 -6.14 3.60 -0.09
C THR A 43 -7.54 4.15 0.20
N HIS A 44 -8.04 3.95 1.42
CA HIS A 44 -9.31 4.51 1.88
C HIS A 44 -9.24 6.03 2.01
N ASP A 45 -8.17 6.55 2.60
CA ASP A 45 -7.95 7.99 2.74
C ASP A 45 -7.89 8.67 1.36
N PHE A 46 -7.30 8.00 0.35
CA PHE A 46 -7.33 8.49 -1.03
C PHE A 46 -8.74 8.43 -1.65
N ASP A 47 -9.48 7.34 -1.41
CA ASP A 47 -10.88 7.17 -1.87
C ASP A 47 -11.80 8.29 -1.34
N VAL A 48 -11.62 8.72 -0.08
CA VAL A 48 -12.40 9.79 0.55
C VAL A 48 -11.79 11.19 0.38
N HIS A 49 -10.73 11.31 -0.44
CA HIS A 49 -10.04 12.55 -0.75
C HIS A 49 -9.39 13.25 0.46
N ALA A 50 -9.02 12.47 1.48
CA ALA A 50 -8.28 12.94 2.65
C ALA A 50 -6.77 13.11 2.36
N VAL A 51 -6.23 12.36 1.38
CA VAL A 51 -4.85 12.47 0.90
C VAL A 51 -4.81 12.62 -0.62
N ASP A 52 -3.74 13.22 -1.13
CA ASP A 52 -3.50 13.34 -2.57
C ASP A 52 -2.69 12.18 -3.17
N GLU A 53 -2.46 12.22 -4.49
CA GLU A 53 -1.70 11.20 -5.21
C GLU A 53 -0.24 11.07 -4.74
N SER A 54 0.40 12.18 -4.35
CA SER A 54 1.79 12.16 -3.86
C SER A 54 1.87 11.50 -2.49
N GLU A 55 0.91 11.77 -1.62
CA GLU A 55 0.78 11.14 -0.30
C GLU A 55 0.47 9.64 -0.44
N LEU A 56 -0.45 9.26 -1.33
CA LEU A 56 -0.72 7.84 -1.64
C LEU A 56 0.54 7.12 -2.15
N ALA A 57 1.27 7.74 -3.10
CA ALA A 57 2.50 7.18 -3.63
C ALA A 57 3.57 7.00 -2.55
N THR A 58 3.72 7.99 -1.65
CA THR A 58 4.62 7.90 -0.49
C THR A 58 4.21 6.76 0.45
N GLY A 59 2.91 6.60 0.71
CA GLY A 59 2.40 5.48 1.52
C GLY A 59 2.71 4.12 0.89
N PHE A 60 2.57 3.99 -0.44
CA PHE A 60 3.00 2.80 -1.16
C PHE A 60 4.50 2.53 -1.02
N ASP A 61 5.35 3.56 -1.19
CA ASP A 61 6.80 3.43 -1.04
C ASP A 61 7.19 2.91 0.36
N LEU A 62 6.53 3.40 1.41
CA LEU A 62 6.78 2.97 2.79
C LEU A 62 6.39 1.51 3.03
N ILE A 63 5.27 1.06 2.47
CA ILE A 63 4.85 -0.35 2.54
C ILE A 63 5.84 -1.26 1.79
N GLU A 64 6.31 -0.85 0.61
CA GLU A 64 7.33 -1.60 -0.15
C GLU A 64 8.65 -1.72 0.62
N LEU A 65 9.06 -0.65 1.31
CA LEU A 65 10.26 -0.64 2.16
C LEU A 65 10.11 -1.61 3.34
N ASP A 66 8.98 -1.60 4.03
CA ASP A 66 8.73 -2.50 5.15
C ASP A 66 8.61 -3.97 4.71
N LEU A 67 7.99 -4.24 3.56
CA LEU A 67 7.98 -5.58 2.94
C LEU A 67 9.40 -6.07 2.65
N THR A 68 10.27 -5.20 2.15
CA THR A 68 11.67 -5.53 1.86
C THR A 68 12.43 -5.86 3.15
N ARG A 69 12.20 -5.10 4.22
CA ARG A 69 12.82 -5.34 5.54
C ARG A 69 12.33 -6.65 6.17
N ALA A 70 11.05 -6.97 6.04
CA ALA A 70 10.47 -8.21 6.54
C ALA A 70 10.99 -9.47 5.81
N ALA A 71 11.49 -9.30 4.59
CA ALA A 71 12.00 -10.39 3.76
C ALA A 71 13.52 -10.63 3.89
N ALA A 72 14.27 -9.71 4.49
CA ALA A 72 15.72 -9.75 4.68
C ALA A 72 16.13 -10.50 5.97
#